data_AF-A0A1W1CLG9-F1
#
_entry.id   AF-A0A1W1CLG9-F1
#
_cell.length_a   1.000
_cell.length_b   1.000
_cell.length_c   1.000
_cell.angle_alpha   90.00
_cell.angle_beta   90.00
_cell.angle_gamma   90.00
#
_symmetry.space_group_name_H-M   'P 1'
#
loop_
_entity.id
_entity.type
_entity.pdbx_description
1 polymer ?
#
loop_
_entity_poly.entity_id
_entity_poly.type
_entity_poly.pdbx_seq_one_letter_code
_entity_poly.pdbx_strand_id
1 'polypeptide(L)'
;MATRNIKYGNDLFKTLETSNPDVFFDVTYWDLWIAILVNNRFNNKWEDLITYLRKNHSHYHDDDCEGIIAHIEHLHNKLSHKGLTFADILIDIDNDLMKKQEKKAKSKIIKFSFRDGEKSDWMYQTPRNIFYKEALYGHWDIFPINPKQEVEALQKKFKTKSFYTEDQSFALEDKLTSYIEKKEKKASLAELFALYRAFLSVILENINNIDDSYGVIGDLTGDVFKGYLELDWRELSIDTSEYLNDIIKYIIWEDYGLTYEIYPILFTKLTKAEIKIAKSILQSEQKKLAKYHLDYQAKEASSMLKLL
;
A
#
# COMPACT_ATOMS: atom_id res chain seq x y z
N MET A 1 -11.12 0.99 -43.14
CA MET A 1 -10.36 1.78 -42.15
C MET A 1 -9.29 0.88 -41.57
N ALA A 2 -8.01 1.21 -41.72
CA ALA A 2 -6.94 0.41 -41.12
C ALA A 2 -7.08 0.48 -39.60
N THR A 3 -7.32 -0.68 -38.96
CA THR A 3 -7.20 -0.83 -37.51
C THR A 3 -5.79 -0.42 -37.13
N ARG A 4 -5.63 0.76 -36.53
CA ARG A 4 -4.37 1.11 -35.87
C ARG A 4 -4.16 0.05 -34.80
N ASN A 5 -3.14 -0.80 -34.99
CA ASN A 5 -2.71 -1.75 -33.97
C ASN A 5 -2.12 -0.92 -32.84
N ILE A 6 -2.97 -0.48 -31.90
CA ILE A 6 -2.56 0.36 -30.77
C ILE A 6 -1.73 -0.53 -29.87
N LYS A 7 -0.44 -0.21 -29.77
CA LYS A 7 0.46 -0.86 -28.82
C LYS A 7 0.36 -0.20 -27.46
N TYR A 8 -0.09 -0.96 -26.47
CA TYR A 8 -0.21 -0.59 -25.06
C TYR A 8 1.07 -0.92 -24.29
N GLY A 9 1.23 -0.35 -23.11
CA GLY A 9 2.45 -0.53 -22.31
C GLY A 9 2.75 -1.99 -21.96
N ASN A 10 1.71 -2.77 -21.65
CA ASN A 10 1.84 -4.20 -21.32
C ASN A 10 2.00 -5.11 -22.54
N ASP A 11 1.89 -4.60 -23.77
CA ASP A 11 2.07 -5.44 -24.95
C ASP A 11 3.54 -5.88 -25.04
N LEU A 12 3.74 -7.14 -25.43
CA LEU A 12 5.07 -7.67 -25.73
C LEU A 12 5.70 -6.85 -26.86
N PHE A 13 6.93 -6.39 -26.62
CA PHE A 13 7.77 -5.72 -27.60
C PHE A 13 8.76 -6.71 -28.24
N LYS A 14 9.58 -7.39 -27.43
CA LYS A 14 10.50 -8.44 -27.88
C LYS A 14 10.87 -9.39 -26.74
N THR A 15 11.52 -10.49 -27.06
CA THR A 15 12.14 -11.38 -26.08
C THR A 15 13.66 -11.27 -26.22
N LEU A 16 14.36 -11.12 -25.10
CA LEU A 16 15.81 -11.19 -25.04
C LEU A 16 16.23 -12.65 -24.84
N GLU A 17 17.06 -13.13 -25.75
CA GLU A 17 17.75 -14.42 -25.66
C GLU A 17 19.23 -14.14 -25.44
N THR A 18 19.81 -14.70 -24.38
CA THR A 18 21.26 -14.63 -24.15
C THR A 18 21.94 -15.90 -24.63
N SER A 19 23.26 -15.90 -24.69
CA SER A 19 24.06 -17.11 -24.94
C SER A 19 23.88 -18.19 -23.87
N ASN A 20 23.34 -17.85 -22.69
CA ASN A 20 22.85 -18.81 -21.72
C ASN A 20 21.39 -19.18 -22.05
N PRO A 21 21.11 -20.43 -22.46
CA PRO A 21 19.77 -20.87 -22.86
C PRO A 21 18.74 -20.84 -21.73
N ASP A 22 19.14 -20.63 -20.47
CA ASP A 22 18.22 -20.50 -19.33
C ASP A 22 17.82 -19.04 -19.02
N VAL A 23 18.35 -18.06 -19.76
CA VAL A 23 18.05 -16.64 -19.56
C VAL A 23 17.15 -16.12 -20.68
N PHE A 24 15.85 -16.28 -20.48
CA PHE A 24 14.80 -15.62 -21.25
C PHE A 24 14.27 -14.40 -20.49
N PHE A 25 14.02 -13.31 -21.22
CA PHE A 25 13.38 -12.11 -20.69
C PHE A 25 12.44 -11.48 -21.72
N ASP A 26 11.14 -11.54 -21.44
CA ASP A 26 10.14 -10.80 -22.22
C ASP A 26 10.17 -9.32 -21.87
N VAL A 27 10.32 -8.50 -22.90
CA VAL A 27 10.35 -7.03 -22.85
C VAL A 27 9.00 -6.52 -23.31
N THR A 28 8.33 -5.76 -22.46
CA THR A 28 7.11 -5.03 -22.78
C THR A 28 7.41 -3.62 -23.31
N TYR A 29 6.40 -2.91 -23.81
CA TYR A 29 6.57 -1.51 -24.18
C TYR A 29 6.85 -0.60 -22.98
N TRP A 30 6.39 -0.94 -21.76
CA TRP A 30 6.79 -0.24 -20.54
C TRP A 30 8.30 -0.34 -20.32
N ASP A 31 8.85 -1.54 -20.40
CA ASP A 31 10.29 -1.80 -20.22
C ASP A 31 11.11 -1.01 -21.25
N LEU A 32 10.67 -1.03 -22.52
CA LEU A 32 11.29 -0.27 -23.60
C LEU A 32 11.28 1.24 -23.30
N TRP A 33 10.13 1.80 -22.95
CA TRP A 33 10.01 3.24 -22.72
C TRP A 33 10.88 3.70 -21.55
N ILE A 34 10.99 2.90 -20.49
CA ILE A 34 11.87 3.19 -19.36
C ILE A 34 13.33 3.13 -19.82
N ALA A 35 13.74 2.06 -20.50
CA ALA A 35 15.10 1.91 -21.01
C ALA A 35 15.52 3.09 -21.90
N ILE A 36 14.64 3.56 -22.79
CA ILE A 36 14.88 4.71 -23.65
C ILE A 36 15.14 5.98 -22.84
N LEU A 37 14.35 6.24 -21.79
CA LEU A 37 14.55 7.44 -20.97
C LEU A 37 15.84 7.37 -20.16
N VAL A 38 16.13 6.21 -19.56
CA VAL A 38 17.37 5.98 -18.82
C VAL A 38 18.58 6.25 -19.71
N ASN A 39 18.58 5.71 -20.94
CA ASN A 39 19.66 5.89 -21.90
C ASN A 39 19.78 7.34 -22.42
N ASN A 40 18.67 7.93 -22.87
CA ASN A 40 18.72 9.20 -23.62
C ASN A 40 18.69 10.44 -22.74
N ARG A 41 18.27 10.34 -21.47
CA ARG A 41 17.98 11.52 -20.62
C ARG A 41 18.56 11.46 -19.23
N PHE A 42 18.88 10.28 -18.72
CA PHE A 42 19.30 10.10 -17.33
C PHE A 42 20.65 9.41 -17.22
N ASN A 43 21.54 9.64 -18.19
CA ASN A 43 22.95 9.22 -18.17
C ASN A 43 23.15 7.75 -17.76
N ASN A 44 22.28 6.85 -18.22
CA ASN A 44 22.35 5.42 -17.91
C ASN A 44 22.12 5.08 -16.42
N LYS A 45 21.50 5.97 -15.65
CA LYS A 45 21.25 5.80 -14.22
C LYS A 45 19.75 5.76 -13.92
N TRP A 46 19.29 4.61 -13.43
CA TRP A 46 17.91 4.41 -12.96
C TRP A 46 17.54 5.41 -11.86
N GLU A 47 18.45 5.65 -10.92
CA GLU A 47 18.24 6.55 -9.77
C GLU A 47 18.02 8.00 -10.18
N ASP A 48 18.64 8.45 -11.28
CA ASP A 48 18.44 9.80 -11.80
C ASP A 48 17.01 9.96 -12.35
N LEU A 49 16.47 8.92 -13.01
CA LEU A 49 15.08 8.89 -13.46
C LEU A 49 14.11 8.86 -12.27
N ILE A 50 14.33 7.99 -11.28
CA ILE A 50 13.48 7.90 -10.08
C ILE A 50 13.49 9.23 -9.32
N THR A 51 14.68 9.80 -9.09
CA THR A 51 14.83 11.11 -8.44
C THR A 51 14.12 12.21 -9.21
N TYR A 52 14.20 12.19 -10.55
CA TYR A 52 13.49 13.13 -11.39
C TYR A 52 11.97 13.01 -11.24
N LEU A 53 11.43 11.78 -11.30
CA LEU A 53 10.00 11.52 -11.13
C LEU A 53 9.54 12.04 -9.76
N ARG A 54 10.24 11.67 -8.68
CA ARG A 54 9.93 12.13 -7.31
C ARG A 54 9.94 13.65 -7.15
N LYS A 55 10.79 14.39 -7.88
CA LYS A 55 10.89 15.85 -7.76
C LYS A 55 9.93 16.63 -8.65
N ASN A 56 9.45 16.04 -9.74
CA ASN A 56 8.77 16.79 -10.81
C ASN A 56 7.32 16.33 -11.06
N HIS A 57 6.75 15.52 -10.17
CA HIS A 57 5.33 15.19 -10.19
C HIS A 57 4.55 16.15 -9.28
N SER A 58 3.26 16.33 -9.58
CA SER A 58 2.32 17.01 -8.69
C SER A 58 1.65 15.99 -7.78
N HIS A 59 1.12 16.46 -6.65
CA HIS A 59 0.31 15.65 -5.72
C HIS A 59 -0.86 14.90 -6.39
N TYR A 60 -1.36 15.40 -7.53
CA TYR A 60 -2.43 14.75 -8.29
C TYR A 60 -1.99 13.48 -9.03
N HIS A 61 -0.69 13.22 -9.10
CA HIS A 61 -0.11 12.06 -9.79
C HIS A 61 0.70 11.17 -8.86
N ASP A 62 0.53 11.28 -7.54
CA ASP A 62 1.31 10.51 -6.56
C ASP A 62 1.16 9.00 -6.83
N ASP A 63 -0.06 8.49 -6.99
CA ASP A 63 -0.32 7.07 -7.29
C ASP A 63 0.31 6.60 -8.61
N ASP A 64 0.19 7.39 -9.67
CA ASP A 64 0.76 7.05 -10.97
C ASP A 64 2.28 7.10 -10.94
N CYS A 65 2.86 8.08 -10.24
CA CYS A 65 4.29 8.24 -10.04
C CYS A 65 4.87 7.07 -9.23
N GLU A 66 4.26 6.74 -8.08
CA GLU A 66 4.62 5.59 -7.26
C GLU A 66 4.54 4.29 -8.07
N GLY A 67 3.50 4.12 -8.89
CA GLY A 67 3.33 2.96 -9.77
C GLY A 67 4.45 2.85 -10.80
N ILE A 68 4.77 3.93 -11.51
CA ILE A 68 5.89 3.95 -12.46
C ILE A 68 7.22 3.61 -11.75
N ILE A 69 7.48 4.18 -10.57
CA ILE A 69 8.69 3.90 -9.80
C ILE A 69 8.76 2.43 -9.41
N ALA A 70 7.66 1.85 -8.93
CA ALA A 70 7.60 0.43 -8.58
C ALA A 70 7.92 -0.48 -9.78
N HIS A 71 7.42 -0.13 -10.97
CA HIS A 71 7.78 -0.83 -12.19
C HIS A 71 9.27 -0.67 -12.55
N ILE A 72 9.84 0.53 -12.42
CA ILE A 72 11.27 0.78 -12.67
C ILE A 72 12.14 -0.06 -11.74
N GLU A 73 11.84 -0.07 -10.44
CA GLU A 73 12.59 -0.85 -9.44
C GLU A 73 12.47 -2.36 -9.72
N HIS A 74 11.28 -2.84 -10.08
CA HIS A 74 11.08 -4.23 -10.48
C HIS A 74 11.91 -4.59 -11.72
N LEU A 75 11.84 -3.76 -12.77
CA LEU A 75 12.58 -3.97 -14.01
C LEU A 75 14.09 -3.99 -13.74
N HIS A 76 14.60 -3.02 -13.00
CA HIS A 76 16.02 -2.94 -12.64
C HIS A 76 16.46 -4.21 -11.91
N ASN A 77 15.72 -4.61 -10.86
CA ASN A 77 16.02 -5.83 -10.12
C ASN A 77 15.99 -7.07 -11.04
N LYS A 78 14.95 -7.23 -11.85
CA LYS A 78 14.78 -8.41 -12.72
C LYS A 78 15.89 -8.52 -13.77
N LEU A 79 16.33 -7.40 -14.34
CA LEU A 79 17.48 -7.36 -15.25
C LEU A 79 18.76 -7.72 -14.51
N SER A 80 19.05 -7.10 -13.37
CA SER A 80 20.26 -7.37 -12.58
C SER A 80 20.38 -8.83 -12.14
N HIS A 81 19.28 -9.46 -11.71
CA HIS A 81 19.28 -10.88 -11.33
C HIS A 81 19.60 -11.81 -12.51
N LYS A 82 19.33 -11.38 -13.74
CA LYS A 82 19.62 -12.10 -14.98
C LYS A 82 20.95 -11.69 -15.63
N GLY A 83 21.71 -10.80 -15.00
CA GLY A 83 22.95 -10.25 -15.57
C GLY A 83 22.72 -9.36 -16.79
N LEU A 84 21.50 -8.83 -16.95
CA LEU A 84 21.10 -7.93 -18.03
C LEU A 84 21.09 -6.47 -17.58
N THR A 85 21.07 -5.58 -18.56
CA THR A 85 21.01 -4.12 -18.40
C THR A 85 19.93 -3.52 -19.31
N PHE A 86 19.60 -2.23 -19.13
CA PHE A 86 18.71 -1.55 -20.07
C PHE A 86 19.30 -1.48 -21.49
N ALA A 87 20.64 -1.55 -21.64
CA ALA A 87 21.27 -1.52 -22.95
C ALA A 87 20.85 -2.75 -23.77
N ASP A 88 20.71 -3.92 -23.13
CA ASP A 88 20.24 -5.16 -23.77
C ASP A 88 18.82 -5.02 -24.32
N ILE A 89 17.96 -4.27 -23.62
CA ILE A 89 16.62 -3.91 -24.12
C ILE A 89 16.71 -3.07 -25.40
N LEU A 90 17.71 -2.20 -25.52
CA LEU A 90 17.84 -1.28 -26.65
C LEU A 90 18.61 -1.85 -27.85
N ILE A 91 19.19 -3.06 -27.72
CA ILE A 91 19.84 -3.76 -28.84
C ILE A 91 18.86 -3.91 -30.02
N ASP A 92 19.37 -3.70 -31.23
CA ASP A 92 18.68 -3.81 -32.52
C ASP A 92 17.50 -2.85 -32.72
N ILE A 93 17.39 -1.80 -31.91
CA ILE A 93 16.42 -0.73 -32.13
C ILE A 93 17.01 0.31 -33.08
N ASP A 94 16.42 0.45 -34.26
CA ASP A 94 16.82 1.48 -35.21
C ASP A 94 16.49 2.91 -34.72
N ASN A 95 17.17 3.89 -35.31
CA ASN A 95 17.06 5.30 -34.91
C ASN A 95 15.64 5.89 -35.09
N ASP A 96 14.88 5.42 -36.08
CA ASP A 96 13.55 5.96 -36.35
C ASP A 96 12.53 5.41 -35.35
N LEU A 97 12.61 4.12 -35.04
CA LEU A 97 11.84 3.49 -33.98
C LEU A 97 12.19 4.11 -32.62
N MET A 98 13.47 4.30 -32.33
CA MET A 98 13.95 4.95 -31.10
C MET A 98 13.31 6.33 -30.91
N LYS A 99 13.38 7.22 -31.92
CA LYS A 99 12.75 8.56 -31.88
C LYS A 99 11.25 8.51 -31.69
N LYS A 100 10.57 7.56 -32.34
CA LYS A 100 9.11 7.38 -32.21
C LYS A 100 8.73 6.94 -30.80
N GLN A 101 9.46 6.00 -30.23
CA GLN A 101 9.19 5.48 -28.89
C GLN A 101 9.61 6.46 -27.79
N GLU A 102 10.65 7.28 -28.00
CA GLU A 102 11.04 8.32 -27.04
C GLU A 102 9.91 9.35 -26.80
N LYS A 103 9.16 9.71 -27.85
CA LYS A 103 7.98 10.57 -27.70
C LYS A 103 6.90 9.92 -26.83
N LYS A 104 6.67 8.61 -27.02
CA LYS A 104 5.72 7.85 -26.18
C LYS A 104 6.23 7.73 -24.75
N ALA A 105 7.51 7.42 -24.55
CA ALA A 105 8.13 7.29 -23.25
C ALA A 105 7.96 8.57 -22.42
N LYS A 106 8.23 9.76 -23.01
CA LYS A 106 7.95 11.04 -22.33
C LYS A 106 6.48 11.20 -21.99
N SER A 107 5.57 10.89 -22.91
CA SER A 107 4.14 11.00 -22.67
C SER A 107 3.66 10.09 -21.54
N LYS A 108 4.15 8.85 -21.51
CA LYS A 108 3.66 7.81 -20.61
C LYS A 108 4.33 7.88 -19.23
N ILE A 109 5.65 8.03 -19.18
CA ILE A 109 6.42 7.95 -17.93
C ILE A 109 6.57 9.32 -17.26
N ILE A 110 6.79 10.38 -18.04
CA ILE A 110 7.06 11.73 -17.48
C ILE A 110 5.77 12.53 -17.30
N LYS A 111 4.83 12.39 -18.22
CA LYS A 111 3.55 13.11 -18.19
C LYS A 111 2.38 12.26 -17.67
N PHE A 112 2.64 11.02 -17.24
CA PHE A 112 1.64 10.08 -16.73
C PHE A 112 0.40 9.93 -17.65
N SER A 113 0.58 10.05 -18.97
CA SER A 113 -0.53 10.02 -19.93
C SER A 113 -0.90 8.58 -20.31
N PHE A 114 -1.31 7.80 -19.33
CA PHE A 114 -1.81 6.43 -19.49
C PHE A 114 -3.12 6.25 -18.75
N ARG A 115 -3.89 5.26 -19.18
CA ARG A 115 -5.12 4.85 -18.50
C ARG A 115 -4.81 3.79 -17.47
N ASP A 116 -5.69 3.63 -16.50
CA ASP A 116 -5.53 2.61 -15.46
C ASP A 116 -5.35 1.20 -16.05
N GLY A 117 -6.16 0.83 -17.05
CA GLY A 117 -6.01 -0.46 -17.75
C GLY A 117 -4.74 -0.65 -18.58
N GLU A 118 -3.86 0.36 -18.66
CA GLU A 118 -2.51 0.23 -19.24
C GLU A 118 -1.44 -0.05 -18.19
N LYS A 119 -1.75 0.09 -16.89
CA LYS A 119 -0.79 -0.17 -15.82
C LYS A 119 -0.35 -1.63 -15.84
N SER A 120 0.94 -1.87 -15.63
CA SER A 120 1.43 -3.23 -15.39
C SER A 120 1.07 -3.69 -13.98
N ASP A 121 1.06 -4.99 -13.73
CA ASP A 121 0.86 -5.55 -12.38
C ASP A 121 1.81 -4.93 -11.33
N TRP A 122 3.06 -4.63 -11.72
CA TRP A 122 4.06 -4.01 -10.84
C TRP A 122 3.74 -2.57 -10.46
N MET A 123 2.98 -1.85 -11.30
CA MET A 123 2.54 -0.49 -10.97
C MET A 123 1.47 -0.47 -9.89
N TYR A 124 0.80 -1.60 -9.63
CA TYR A 124 -0.11 -1.76 -8.50
C TYR A 124 0.59 -2.23 -7.23
N GLN A 125 1.85 -2.70 -7.32
CA GLN A 125 2.65 -3.20 -6.21
C GLN A 125 3.57 -2.12 -5.65
N THR A 126 3.02 -0.94 -5.38
CA THR A 126 3.78 0.16 -4.78
C THR A 126 4.15 -0.15 -3.32
N PRO A 127 5.25 0.41 -2.79
CA PRO A 127 5.57 0.30 -1.36
C PRO A 127 4.39 0.70 -0.47
N ARG A 128 3.62 1.73 -0.86
CA ARG A 128 2.39 2.13 -0.17
C ARG A 128 1.40 0.98 -0.06
N ASN A 129 1.04 0.38 -1.18
CA ASN A 129 0.05 -0.71 -1.20
C ASN A 129 0.54 -1.95 -0.44
N ILE A 130 1.83 -2.27 -0.54
CA ILE A 130 2.43 -3.39 0.17
C ILE A 130 2.37 -3.17 1.68
N PHE A 131 2.84 -2.01 2.16
CA PHE A 131 2.90 -1.72 3.60
C PHE A 131 1.54 -1.46 4.21
N TYR A 132 0.61 -0.84 3.46
CA TYR A 132 -0.78 -0.70 3.87
C TYR A 132 -1.41 -2.08 4.09
N LYS A 133 -1.29 -3.01 3.13
CA LYS A 133 -1.77 -4.40 3.30
C LYS A 133 -1.08 -5.12 4.45
N GLU A 134 0.23 -4.93 4.63
CA GLU A 134 0.99 -5.46 5.75
C GLU A 134 0.45 -4.94 7.10
N ALA A 135 0.11 -3.66 7.18
CA ALA A 135 -0.47 -3.03 8.37
C ALA A 135 -1.88 -3.55 8.67
N LEU A 136 -2.69 -3.88 7.66
CA LEU A 136 -4.04 -4.39 7.86
C LEU A 136 -4.10 -5.90 8.14
N TYR A 137 -3.21 -6.68 7.53
CA TYR A 137 -3.34 -8.15 7.44
C TYR A 137 -2.08 -8.92 7.86
N GLY A 138 -0.92 -8.27 7.89
CA GLY A 138 0.38 -8.95 7.91
C GLY A 138 0.76 -9.63 9.21
N HIS A 139 0.14 -9.25 10.34
CA HIS A 139 0.51 -9.73 11.67
C HIS A 139 -0.61 -10.53 12.34
N TRP A 140 -1.57 -11.02 11.56
CA TRP A 140 -2.73 -11.74 12.12
C TRP A 140 -2.40 -13.08 12.77
N ASP A 141 -1.28 -13.70 12.39
CA ASP A 141 -0.86 -14.99 12.94
C ASP A 141 -0.37 -14.90 14.40
N ILE A 142 -0.21 -13.69 14.95
CA ILE A 142 0.16 -13.46 16.35
C ILE A 142 -1.03 -13.68 17.30
N PHE A 143 -2.26 -13.55 16.79
CA PHE A 143 -3.46 -13.66 17.62
C PHE A 143 -3.82 -15.13 17.84
N PRO A 144 -4.26 -15.53 19.05
CA PRO A 144 -4.72 -16.90 19.30
C PRO A 144 -5.87 -17.34 18.39
N ILE A 145 -6.68 -16.39 17.94
CA ILE A 145 -7.70 -16.57 16.91
C ILE A 145 -7.39 -15.60 15.77
N ASN A 146 -7.15 -16.15 14.57
CA ASN A 146 -6.84 -15.34 13.41
C ASN A 146 -8.08 -14.53 12.96
N PRO A 147 -7.99 -13.18 12.79
CA PRO A 147 -9.10 -12.31 12.40
C PRO A 147 -9.74 -12.61 11.03
N LYS A 148 -9.11 -13.43 10.17
CA LYS A 148 -9.53 -13.64 8.78
C LYS A 148 -10.98 -14.05 8.61
N GLN A 149 -11.49 -14.97 9.43
CA GLN A 149 -12.88 -15.42 9.32
C GLN A 149 -13.87 -14.29 9.62
N GLU A 150 -13.55 -13.43 10.59
CA GLU A 150 -14.36 -12.27 10.92
C GLU A 150 -14.28 -11.20 9.83
N VAL A 151 -13.11 -11.00 9.19
CA VAL A 151 -12.99 -10.14 8.01
C VAL A 151 -13.87 -10.62 6.86
N GLU A 152 -13.83 -11.91 6.52
CA GLU A 152 -14.70 -12.46 5.48
C GLU A 152 -16.19 -12.29 5.80
N ALA A 153 -16.57 -12.35 7.08
CA ALA A 153 -17.95 -12.14 7.53
C ALA A 153 -18.37 -10.66 7.49
N LEU A 154 -17.47 -9.76 7.89
CA LEU A 154 -17.66 -8.31 7.88
C LEU A 154 -17.71 -7.75 6.45
N GLN A 155 -16.80 -8.18 5.56
CA GLN A 155 -16.79 -7.77 4.16
C GLN A 155 -18.13 -8.07 3.45
N LYS A 156 -18.82 -9.16 3.82
CA LYS A 156 -20.18 -9.49 3.30
C LYS A 156 -21.26 -8.50 3.76
N LYS A 157 -20.96 -7.61 4.71
CA LYS A 157 -21.86 -6.52 5.13
C LYS A 157 -21.75 -5.31 4.20
N PHE A 158 -20.66 -5.18 3.48
CA PHE A 158 -20.41 -4.09 2.55
C PHE A 158 -21.01 -4.36 1.16
N LYS A 159 -21.32 -3.30 0.42
CA LYS A 159 -21.66 -3.38 -1.01
C LYS A 159 -20.40 -3.69 -1.80
N THR A 160 -20.53 -4.53 -2.83
CA THR A 160 -19.36 -5.01 -3.59
C THR A 160 -18.90 -4.07 -4.70
N LYS A 161 -19.75 -3.15 -5.19
CA LYS A 161 -19.46 -2.35 -6.41
C LYS A 161 -20.03 -0.92 -6.40
N SER A 162 -20.44 -0.40 -5.26
CA SER A 162 -21.05 0.94 -5.22
C SER A 162 -20.69 1.68 -3.94
N PHE A 163 -20.53 2.98 -4.10
CA PHE A 163 -20.39 3.94 -3.03
C PHE A 163 -21.61 3.95 -2.08
N TYR A 164 -21.37 4.19 -0.79
CA TYR A 164 -22.41 4.50 0.18
C TYR A 164 -22.60 6.01 0.21
N THR A 165 -23.83 6.46 -0.08
CA THR A 165 -24.19 7.86 0.11
C THR A 165 -24.28 8.19 1.60
N GLU A 166 -24.32 9.48 1.91
CA GLU A 166 -24.49 10.00 3.27
C GLU A 166 -25.65 9.34 4.03
N ASP A 167 -26.87 9.28 3.49
CA ASP A 167 -27.99 8.60 4.18
C ASP A 167 -27.77 7.08 4.37
N GLN A 168 -26.93 6.46 3.52
CA GLN A 168 -26.68 5.03 3.57
C GLN A 168 -25.58 4.67 4.57
N SER A 169 -24.78 5.64 5.04
CA SER A 169 -23.76 5.41 6.07
C SER A 169 -24.42 5.10 7.42
N PHE A 170 -25.54 5.75 7.77
CA PHE A 170 -26.34 5.42 8.96
C PHE A 170 -26.84 3.96 8.93
N ALA A 171 -27.45 3.54 7.82
CA ALA A 171 -27.94 2.17 7.69
C ALA A 171 -26.79 1.12 7.69
N LEU A 172 -25.60 1.53 7.26
CA LEU A 172 -24.39 0.70 7.36
C LEU A 172 -23.90 0.64 8.81
N GLU A 173 -23.83 1.77 9.50
CA GLU A 173 -23.48 1.89 10.92
C GLU A 173 -24.38 0.98 11.76
N ASP A 174 -25.72 1.14 11.69
CA ASP A 174 -26.69 0.29 12.39
C ASP A 174 -26.42 -1.22 12.19
N LYS A 175 -26.11 -1.59 10.94
CA LYS A 175 -25.85 -2.97 10.53
C LYS A 175 -24.54 -3.50 11.12
N LEU A 176 -23.51 -2.67 11.18
CA LEU A 176 -22.21 -3.01 11.73
C LEU A 176 -22.26 -3.07 13.26
N THR A 177 -22.87 -2.09 13.91
CA THR A 177 -23.11 -2.06 15.36
C THR A 177 -23.88 -3.31 15.80
N SER A 178 -25.00 -3.61 15.14
CA SER A 178 -25.76 -4.85 15.41
C SER A 178 -24.93 -6.14 15.23
N TYR A 179 -23.97 -6.14 14.31
CA TYR A 179 -23.08 -7.29 14.10
C TYR A 179 -22.10 -7.45 15.25
N ILE A 180 -21.45 -6.37 15.65
CA ILE A 180 -20.46 -6.34 16.74
C ILE A 180 -21.11 -6.72 18.05
N GLU A 181 -22.19 -6.04 18.47
CA GLU A 181 -22.89 -6.31 19.72
C GLU A 181 -23.36 -7.76 19.83
N LYS A 182 -23.79 -8.36 18.71
CA LYS A 182 -24.21 -9.75 18.68
C LYS A 182 -23.03 -10.70 18.93
N LYS A 183 -21.85 -10.39 18.39
CA LYS A 183 -20.64 -11.19 18.53
C LYS A 183 -20.02 -11.04 19.92
N GLU A 184 -20.03 -9.84 20.48
CA GLU A 184 -19.46 -9.55 21.80
C GLU A 184 -20.12 -10.33 22.94
N LYS A 185 -21.45 -10.51 22.92
CA LYS A 185 -22.23 -11.11 24.02
C LYS A 185 -21.72 -12.47 24.54
N LYS A 186 -20.96 -13.21 23.74
CA LYS A 186 -20.44 -14.54 24.09
C LYS A 186 -18.96 -14.71 23.78
N ALA A 187 -18.29 -13.64 23.36
CA ALA A 187 -16.92 -13.72 22.92
C ALA A 187 -15.98 -13.86 24.13
N SER A 188 -15.06 -14.81 24.03
CA SER A 188 -13.84 -14.82 24.82
C SER A 188 -12.95 -13.63 24.45
N LEU A 189 -11.94 -13.36 25.28
CA LEU A 189 -10.97 -12.29 25.01
C LEU A 189 -10.29 -12.44 23.64
N ALA A 190 -9.88 -13.66 23.27
CA ALA A 190 -9.28 -13.94 21.98
C ALA A 190 -10.23 -13.66 20.81
N GLU A 191 -11.52 -13.98 20.97
CA GLU A 191 -12.55 -13.69 19.96
C GLU A 191 -12.81 -12.19 19.83
N LEU A 192 -12.77 -11.43 20.94
CA LEU A 192 -12.90 -9.97 20.92
C LEU A 192 -11.73 -9.31 20.18
N PHE A 193 -10.49 -9.73 20.45
CA PHE A 193 -9.31 -9.26 19.70
C PHE A 193 -9.46 -9.52 18.20
N ALA A 194 -9.85 -10.75 17.82
CA ALA A 194 -10.06 -11.11 16.43
C ALA A 194 -11.17 -10.29 15.77
N LEU A 195 -12.30 -10.09 16.46
CA LEU A 195 -13.45 -9.33 15.97
C LEU A 195 -13.11 -7.86 15.73
N TYR A 196 -12.54 -7.18 16.73
CA TYR A 196 -12.22 -5.76 16.63
C TYR A 196 -11.11 -5.51 15.63
N ARG A 197 -10.04 -6.32 15.64
CA ARG A 197 -8.96 -6.19 14.66
C ARG A 197 -9.47 -6.38 13.23
N ALA A 198 -10.37 -7.35 13.02
CA ALA A 198 -11.04 -7.56 11.74
C ALA A 198 -11.89 -6.35 11.33
N PHE A 199 -12.69 -5.81 12.25
CA PHE A 199 -13.50 -4.61 12.02
C PHE A 199 -12.65 -3.43 11.56
N LEU A 200 -11.61 -3.11 12.31
CA LEU A 200 -10.68 -2.03 12.01
C LEU A 200 -10.05 -2.16 10.62
N SER A 201 -9.60 -3.36 10.23
CA SER A 201 -9.08 -3.60 8.88
C SER A 201 -10.14 -3.40 7.80
N VAL A 202 -11.35 -3.93 8.00
CA VAL A 202 -12.41 -3.85 6.98
C VAL A 202 -12.90 -2.42 6.79
N ILE A 203 -13.04 -1.64 7.87
CA ILE A 203 -13.40 -0.22 7.75
C ILE A 203 -12.35 0.52 6.96
N LEU A 204 -11.08 0.37 7.33
CA LEU A 204 -10.00 1.12 6.69
C LEU A 204 -9.87 0.78 5.19
N GLU A 205 -10.12 -0.47 4.78
CA GLU A 205 -10.21 -0.84 3.36
C GLU A 205 -11.38 -0.20 2.61
N ASN A 206 -12.50 0.06 3.30
CA ASN A 206 -13.75 0.46 2.67
C ASN A 206 -14.09 1.93 2.83
N ILE A 207 -13.38 2.68 3.69
CA ILE A 207 -13.74 4.05 4.05
C ILE A 207 -13.81 5.00 2.84
N ASN A 208 -12.94 4.83 1.84
CA ASN A 208 -13.01 5.60 0.58
C ASN A 208 -14.30 5.36 -0.22
N ASN A 209 -15.03 4.29 0.05
CA ASN A 209 -16.30 3.96 -0.59
C ASN A 209 -17.50 4.42 0.24
N ILE A 210 -17.28 5.18 1.32
CA ILE A 210 -18.31 5.61 2.26
C ILE A 210 -18.29 7.13 2.37
N ASP A 211 -19.44 7.74 2.09
CA ASP A 211 -19.69 9.13 2.46
C ASP A 211 -20.00 9.21 3.95
N ASP A 212 -18.99 9.53 4.74
CA ASP A 212 -19.10 9.67 6.20
C ASP A 212 -19.08 11.15 6.62
N SER A 213 -19.70 12.03 5.85
CA SER A 213 -19.82 13.47 6.15
C SER A 213 -20.42 13.77 7.52
N TYR A 214 -21.32 12.90 8.02
CA TYR A 214 -21.89 12.99 9.38
C TYR A 214 -21.02 12.33 10.46
N GLY A 215 -19.93 11.65 10.09
CA GLY A 215 -18.98 11.03 11.02
C GLY A 215 -19.48 9.78 11.73
N VAL A 216 -20.60 9.18 11.33
CA VAL A 216 -21.20 8.04 12.06
C VAL A 216 -20.35 6.78 11.99
N ILE A 217 -19.67 6.54 10.86
CA ILE A 217 -18.72 5.42 10.74
C ILE A 217 -17.43 5.76 11.49
N GLY A 218 -17.01 7.03 11.47
CA GLY A 218 -15.92 7.56 12.28
C GLY A 218 -16.12 7.28 13.77
N ASP A 219 -17.26 7.70 14.33
CA ASP A 219 -17.61 7.54 15.74
C ASP A 219 -17.65 6.06 16.13
N LEU A 220 -18.33 5.21 15.34
CA LEU A 220 -18.36 3.76 15.56
C LEU A 220 -16.94 3.16 15.54
N THR A 221 -16.09 3.60 14.62
CA THR A 221 -14.71 3.12 14.52
C THR A 221 -13.88 3.55 15.72
N GLY A 222 -14.06 4.78 16.18
CA GLY A 222 -13.45 5.28 17.40
C GLY A 222 -13.83 4.43 18.62
N ASP A 223 -15.13 4.14 18.79
CA ASP A 223 -15.63 3.31 19.88
C ASP A 223 -15.05 1.90 19.86
N VAL A 224 -15.03 1.25 18.69
CA VAL A 224 -14.44 -0.09 18.54
C VAL A 224 -12.93 -0.07 18.80
N PHE A 225 -12.22 0.95 18.30
CA PHE A 225 -10.79 1.10 18.52
C PHE A 225 -10.47 1.32 20.01
N LYS A 226 -11.26 2.14 20.70
CA LYS A 226 -11.14 2.34 22.14
C LYS A 226 -11.38 1.03 22.90
N GLY A 227 -12.44 0.29 22.55
CA GLY A 227 -12.72 -1.03 23.11
C GLY A 227 -11.56 -2.00 22.90
N TYR A 228 -10.95 -2.01 21.71
CA TYR A 228 -9.76 -2.80 21.40
C TYR A 228 -8.57 -2.46 22.31
N LEU A 229 -8.29 -1.17 22.55
CA LEU A 229 -7.22 -0.73 23.44
C LEU A 229 -7.51 -0.97 24.93
N GLU A 230 -8.75 -1.28 25.30
CA GLU A 230 -9.16 -1.66 26.66
C GLU A 230 -8.95 -3.14 26.96
N LEU A 231 -8.88 -3.99 25.93
CA LEU A 231 -8.58 -5.41 26.09
C LEU A 231 -7.12 -5.62 26.58
N ASP A 232 -6.92 -6.50 27.56
CA ASP A 232 -5.56 -6.82 28.02
C ASP A 232 -4.92 -7.93 27.19
N TRP A 233 -4.20 -7.53 26.14
CA TRP A 233 -3.46 -8.44 25.26
C TRP A 233 -2.45 -9.33 26.00
N ARG A 234 -2.02 -8.94 27.21
CA ARG A 234 -1.05 -9.72 28.00
C ARG A 234 -1.64 -11.03 28.51
N GLU A 235 -2.96 -11.14 28.61
CA GLU A 235 -3.64 -12.40 28.94
C GLU A 235 -3.63 -13.41 27.79
N LEU A 236 -3.37 -12.97 26.54
CA LEU A 236 -3.43 -13.79 25.34
C LEU A 236 -2.09 -14.45 24.95
N SER A 237 -1.06 -14.36 25.79
CA SER A 237 0.29 -14.87 25.49
C SER A 237 0.89 -14.36 24.17
N ILE A 238 0.44 -13.19 23.70
CA ILE A 238 0.98 -12.53 22.51
C ILE A 238 2.31 -11.88 22.88
N ASP A 239 3.33 -12.06 22.04
CA ASP A 239 4.60 -11.35 22.26
C ASP A 239 4.39 -9.84 22.22
N THR A 240 4.96 -9.15 23.21
CA THR A 240 4.83 -7.70 23.35
C THR A 240 5.31 -6.94 22.11
N SER A 241 6.43 -7.36 21.51
CA SER A 241 6.96 -6.68 20.33
C SER A 241 6.09 -6.91 19.11
N GLU A 242 5.51 -8.10 18.97
CA GLU A 242 4.56 -8.42 17.91
C GLU A 242 3.26 -7.64 18.03
N TYR A 243 2.65 -7.61 19.23
CA TYR A 243 1.44 -6.83 19.49
C TYR A 243 1.65 -5.35 19.18
N LEU A 244 2.72 -4.75 19.74
CA LEU A 244 3.00 -3.33 19.53
C LEU A 244 3.31 -3.04 18.07
N ASN A 245 3.95 -3.95 17.35
CA ASN A 245 4.26 -3.79 15.94
C ASN A 245 3.00 -3.83 15.06
N ASP A 246 2.04 -4.73 15.32
CA ASP A 246 0.75 -4.74 14.62
C ASP A 246 -0.02 -3.43 14.83
N ILE A 247 -0.26 -3.04 16.09
CA ILE A 247 -1.12 -1.90 16.39
C ILE A 247 -0.48 -0.57 15.99
N ILE A 248 0.83 -0.40 16.16
CA ILE A 248 1.53 0.81 15.72
C ILE A 248 1.46 0.95 14.20
N LYS A 249 1.67 -0.15 13.45
CA LYS A 249 1.53 -0.11 11.99
C LYS A 249 0.11 0.24 11.59
N TYR A 250 -0.91 -0.34 12.23
CA TYR A 250 -2.29 0.04 11.97
C TYR A 250 -2.52 1.55 12.14
N ILE A 251 -2.10 2.14 13.26
CA ILE A 251 -2.29 3.57 13.53
C ILE A 251 -1.53 4.44 12.53
N ILE A 252 -0.30 4.08 12.15
CA ILE A 252 0.50 4.83 11.15
C ILE A 252 -0.21 4.92 9.80
N TRP A 253 -0.96 3.87 9.44
CA TRP A 253 -1.63 3.72 8.15
C TRP A 253 -3.11 4.11 8.16
N GLU A 254 -3.63 4.52 9.31
CA GLU A 254 -4.98 5.06 9.46
C GLU A 254 -4.96 6.56 9.13
N ASP A 255 -5.13 6.88 7.85
CA ASP A 255 -4.98 8.25 7.32
C ASP A 255 -6.27 9.10 7.41
N TYR A 256 -7.32 8.62 8.08
CA TYR A 256 -8.65 9.24 8.09
C TYR A 256 -9.00 9.92 9.42
N GLY A 257 -8.10 9.85 10.41
CA GLY A 257 -8.30 10.45 11.73
C GLY A 257 -9.27 9.68 12.63
N LEU A 258 -9.66 8.46 12.25
CA LEU A 258 -10.58 7.59 12.99
C LEU A 258 -10.04 7.22 14.38
N THR A 259 -8.71 7.24 14.53
CA THR A 259 -8.01 6.85 15.76
C THR A 259 -7.32 8.00 16.48
N TYR A 260 -7.28 9.19 15.87
CA TYR A 260 -6.37 10.28 16.25
C TYR A 260 -6.51 10.72 17.71
N GLU A 261 -7.74 10.83 18.22
CA GLU A 261 -7.99 11.25 19.61
C GLU A 261 -7.76 10.15 20.64
N ILE A 262 -7.71 8.89 20.19
CA ILE A 262 -7.82 7.70 21.04
C ILE A 262 -6.47 6.99 21.18
N TYR A 263 -5.69 6.89 20.10
CA TYR A 263 -4.43 6.16 20.11
C TYR A 263 -3.42 6.61 21.20
N PRO A 264 -3.38 7.88 21.68
CA PRO A 264 -2.49 8.25 22.78
C PRO A 264 -2.72 7.41 24.06
N ILE A 265 -3.94 6.87 24.25
CA ILE A 265 -4.28 5.98 25.38
C ILE A 265 -3.44 4.70 25.35
N LEU A 266 -3.07 4.19 24.18
CA LEU A 266 -2.19 3.02 24.05
C LEU A 266 -0.92 3.22 24.87
N PHE A 267 -0.28 4.38 24.71
CA PHE A 267 1.04 4.66 25.29
C PHE A 267 1.01 4.93 26.79
N THR A 268 -0.10 5.42 27.34
CA THR A 268 -0.23 5.66 28.79
C THR A 268 -0.32 4.37 29.60
N LYS A 269 -0.74 3.27 28.97
CA LYS A 269 -0.86 1.93 29.58
C LYS A 269 0.43 1.11 29.49
N LEU A 270 1.46 1.60 28.80
CA LEU A 270 2.72 0.87 28.63
C LEU A 270 3.65 1.06 29.82
N THR A 271 4.31 -0.02 30.21
CA THR A 271 5.46 0.00 31.12
C THR A 271 6.67 0.67 30.46
N LYS A 272 7.67 1.05 31.26
CA LYS A 272 8.93 1.62 30.75
C LYS A 272 9.65 0.71 29.74
N ALA A 273 9.57 -0.61 29.92
CA ALA A 273 10.18 -1.57 29.00
C ALA A 273 9.43 -1.62 27.67
N GLU A 274 8.10 -1.65 27.70
CA GLU A 274 7.23 -1.62 26.51
C GLU A 274 7.37 -0.32 25.73
N ILE A 275 7.49 0.83 26.42
CA ILE A 275 7.78 2.13 25.77
C ILE A 275 9.08 2.06 24.95
N LYS A 276 10.13 1.39 25.46
CA LYS A 276 11.39 1.24 24.72
C LYS A 276 11.20 0.42 23.43
N ILE A 277 10.35 -0.62 23.48
CA ILE A 277 10.00 -1.44 22.32
C ILE A 277 9.21 -0.59 21.30
N ALA A 278 8.18 0.12 21.75
CA ALA A 278 7.39 1.02 20.90
C ALA A 278 8.27 2.09 20.21
N LYS A 279 9.19 2.73 20.95
CA LYS A 279 10.17 3.68 20.37
C LYS A 279 11.02 3.04 19.27
N SER A 280 11.51 1.82 19.49
CA SER A 280 12.33 1.10 18.50
C SER A 280 11.54 0.78 17.23
N ILE A 281 10.29 0.35 17.38
CA ILE A 281 9.38 0.06 16.26
C ILE A 281 9.13 1.33 15.46
N LEU A 282 8.70 2.41 16.12
CA LEU A 282 8.41 3.69 15.46
C LEU A 282 9.63 4.27 14.74
N GLN A 283 10.83 4.18 15.32
CA GLN A 283 12.07 4.62 14.67
C GLN A 283 12.41 3.77 13.44
N SER A 284 12.14 2.46 13.50
CA SER A 284 12.33 1.55 12.37
C SER A 284 11.35 1.88 11.25
N GLU A 285 10.07 2.02 11.57
CA GLU A 285 9.02 2.37 10.60
C GLU A 285 9.27 3.76 10.00
N GLN A 286 9.61 4.78 10.81
CA GLN A 286 9.96 6.11 10.29
C GLN A 286 11.08 6.05 9.24
N LYS A 287 12.15 5.29 9.50
CA LYS A 287 13.26 5.12 8.55
C LYS A 287 12.83 4.34 7.30
N LYS A 288 12.06 3.27 7.47
CA LYS A 288 11.52 2.46 6.38
C LYS A 288 10.64 3.32 5.47
N LEU A 289 9.69 4.05 6.03
CA LEU A 289 8.74 4.89 5.30
C LEU A 289 9.44 6.05 4.58
N ALA A 290 10.39 6.73 5.25
CA ALA A 290 11.18 7.80 4.64
C ALA A 290 12.03 7.30 3.46
N LYS A 291 12.59 6.08 3.55
CA LYS A 291 13.34 5.45 2.44
C LYS A 291 12.47 5.30 1.18
N TYR A 292 11.17 5.02 1.34
CA TYR A 292 10.22 4.87 0.24
C TYR A 292 9.44 6.15 -0.06
N HIS A 293 9.82 7.29 0.52
CA HIS A 293 9.17 8.60 0.32
C HIS A 293 7.68 8.64 0.74
N LEU A 294 7.32 7.82 1.71
CA LEU A 294 5.99 7.82 2.33
C LEU A 294 5.97 8.88 3.45
N ASP A 295 6.14 10.14 3.06
CA ASP A 295 6.42 11.25 3.98
C ASP A 295 5.31 11.51 5.00
N TYR A 296 4.05 11.28 4.63
CA TYR A 296 2.92 11.40 5.55
C TYR A 296 2.99 10.35 6.66
N GLN A 297 3.07 9.06 6.30
CA GLN A 297 3.18 7.97 7.27
C GLN A 297 4.48 8.09 8.11
N ALA A 298 5.58 8.54 7.51
CA ALA A 298 6.82 8.81 8.25
C ALA A 298 6.65 9.95 9.29
N LYS A 299 5.85 10.97 8.98
CA LYS A 299 5.48 12.03 9.92
C LYS A 299 4.56 11.51 11.02
N GLU A 300 3.60 10.65 10.71
CA GLU A 300 2.75 10.02 11.74
C GLU A 300 3.58 9.21 12.74
N ALA A 301 4.50 8.37 12.27
CA ALA A 301 5.45 7.68 13.15
C ALA A 301 6.29 8.66 13.99
N SER A 302 6.69 9.80 13.41
CA SER A 302 7.43 10.86 14.10
C SER A 302 6.59 11.58 15.15
N SER A 303 5.31 11.79 14.91
CA SER A 303 4.37 12.41 15.83
C SER A 303 4.13 11.52 17.04
N MET A 304 3.91 10.22 16.82
CA MET A 304 3.79 9.24 17.90
C MET A 304 5.07 9.16 18.75
N LEU A 305 6.26 9.23 18.14
CA LEU A 305 7.53 9.25 18.87
C LEU A 305 7.64 10.41 19.87
N LYS A 306 7.01 11.55 19.59
CA LYS A 306 7.03 12.72 20.48
C LYS A 306 6.12 12.54 21.72
N LEU A 307 5.22 11.56 21.69
CA LEU A 307 4.32 11.25 22.80
C LEU A 307 4.95 10.28 23.82
N LEU A 308 6.07 9.63 23.47
CA LEU A 308 6.78 8.61 24.26
C LEU A 308 8.03 9.14 24.96
#